data_AF-A0A2D7Z9W2-F1
#
_entry.id   AF-A0A2D7Z9W2-F1
#
_cell.length_a   1.000
_cell.length_b   1.000
_cell.length_c   1.000
_cell.angle_alpha   90.00
_cell.angle_beta   90.00
_cell.angle_gamma   90.00
#
_symmetry.space_group_name_H-M   'P 1'
#
loop_
_entity.id
_entity.type
_entity.pdbx_description
1 polymer ?
#
loop_
_entity_poly.entity_id
_entity_poly.type
_entity_poly.pdbx_seq_one_letter_code
_entity_poly.pdbx_strand_id
1 'polypeptide(L)'
;MLSFRRGAPARNRPTSLGYMNRPVSITPRYVPIHGLRYDVHVTAIDDLGLVHSALEWLAGPEGDVVSTNDSAHHGGRQTRMRVVFDRPGPARRALARLGPTLLEDLGRDAHNRIDGEKRVHFRLDLAKLVCGQVALGAKGPVVKARFKLRVQPGEEPEAVADRLIFDAVDRAERSQWPPPFDSATHEGNRAISD
;
A
#
# COMPACT_ATOMS: atom_id res chain seq x y z
N MET A 1 -5.24 -90.46 -0.11
CA MET A 1 -4.11 -90.27 -1.04
C MET A 1 -3.62 -88.83 -0.87
N LEU A 2 -2.34 -88.70 -0.50
CA LEU A 2 -1.45 -87.53 -0.34
C LEU A 2 -2.02 -86.09 -0.48
N SER A 3 -1.93 -85.18 0.50
CA SER A 3 -0.75 -84.51 1.13
C SER A 3 -0.40 -83.17 0.47
N PHE A 4 -0.44 -82.04 1.22
CA PHE A 4 0.70 -81.21 1.65
C PHE A 4 0.30 -79.75 2.00
N ARG A 5 1.04 -79.19 2.96
CA ARG A 5 0.83 -77.97 3.75
C ARG A 5 1.49 -76.68 3.17
N ARG A 6 1.18 -75.55 3.85
CA ARG A 6 1.95 -74.28 4.10
C ARG A 6 1.56 -73.11 3.20
N GLY A 7 1.44 -71.85 3.63
CA GLY A 7 1.67 -71.16 4.91
C GLY A 7 1.28 -69.67 4.77
N ALA A 8 1.02 -68.96 5.88
CA ALA A 8 0.68 -67.53 5.92
C ALA A 8 1.93 -66.62 5.66
N PRO A 9 1.79 -65.28 5.44
CA PRO A 9 1.49 -64.35 6.54
C PRO A 9 0.60 -63.14 6.18
N ALA A 10 0.14 -62.47 7.24
CA ALA A 10 -0.69 -61.27 7.24
C ALA A 10 -0.05 -60.05 6.55
N ARG A 11 -0.89 -59.23 5.89
CA ARG A 11 -0.56 -57.83 5.56
C ARG A 11 -1.64 -56.90 6.11
N ASN A 12 -1.23 -56.08 7.08
CA ASN A 12 -1.89 -54.85 7.48
C ASN A 12 -2.03 -53.89 6.28
N ARG A 13 -3.19 -53.23 6.12
CA ARG A 13 -3.29 -51.77 5.98
C ARG A 13 -4.76 -51.27 6.11
N PRO A 14 -4.95 -50.01 6.54
CA PRO A 14 -6.09 -49.57 7.34
C PRO A 14 -7.27 -48.95 6.56
N THR A 15 -8.38 -48.87 7.29
CA THR A 15 -9.60 -48.08 7.14
C THR A 15 -9.44 -46.72 6.44
N SER A 16 -10.28 -46.45 5.44
CA SER A 16 -10.56 -45.11 4.90
C SER A 16 -11.98 -44.68 5.25
N LEU A 17 -12.23 -44.44 6.54
CA LEU A 17 -13.45 -43.81 7.02
C LEU A 17 -13.28 -42.28 7.02
N GLY A 18 -13.96 -41.65 6.06
CA GLY A 18 -14.45 -40.26 6.06
C GLY A 18 -13.73 -39.21 6.90
N TYR A 19 -12.67 -38.62 6.34
CA TYR A 19 -12.28 -37.24 6.64
C TYR A 19 -12.57 -36.40 5.40
N MET A 20 -13.77 -35.82 5.22
CA MET A 20 -13.96 -34.59 4.41
C MET A 20 -15.30 -33.94 4.76
N ASN A 21 -15.44 -33.46 6.00
CA ASN A 21 -16.35 -32.37 6.33
C ASN A 21 -15.67 -31.51 7.39
N ARG A 22 -14.70 -30.71 6.95
CA ARG A 22 -14.24 -29.56 7.73
C ARG A 22 -15.06 -28.36 7.27
N PRO A 23 -15.64 -27.56 8.18
CA PRO A 23 -16.20 -26.28 7.78
C PRO A 23 -15.09 -25.49 7.07
N VAL A 24 -15.40 -24.91 5.91
CA VAL A 24 -14.53 -23.91 5.27
C VAL A 24 -14.40 -22.79 6.29
N SER A 25 -13.29 -22.74 7.01
CA SER A 25 -12.97 -21.59 7.83
C SER A 25 -12.81 -20.44 6.85
N ILE A 26 -13.74 -19.50 6.85
CA ILE A 26 -13.58 -18.22 6.18
C ILE A 26 -12.53 -17.47 7.00
N THR A 27 -11.27 -17.87 6.90
CA THR A 27 -10.17 -17.07 7.41
C THR A 27 -10.26 -15.73 6.67
N PRO A 28 -10.26 -14.58 7.38
CA PRO A 28 -10.19 -13.30 6.70
C PRO A 28 -9.00 -13.36 5.75
N ARG A 29 -9.24 -13.15 4.44
CA ARG A 29 -8.19 -13.20 3.41
C ARG A 29 -7.01 -12.40 3.93
N TYR A 30 -5.87 -13.06 4.15
CA TYR A 30 -4.69 -12.39 4.69
C TYR A 30 -4.32 -11.21 3.78
N VAL A 31 -4.13 -10.05 4.40
CA VAL A 31 -3.74 -8.81 3.72
C VAL A 31 -2.34 -8.44 4.24
N PRO A 32 -1.28 -8.46 3.40
CA PRO A 32 0.11 -8.29 3.82
C PRO A 32 0.48 -6.84 4.21
N ILE A 33 -0.49 -5.98 4.50
CA ILE A 33 -0.29 -4.59 4.91
C ILE A 33 -1.06 -4.32 6.22
N HIS A 34 -0.41 -3.64 7.17
CA HIS A 34 -1.06 -3.12 8.37
C HIS A 34 -1.66 -1.73 8.14
N GLY A 35 -0.92 -0.86 7.46
CA GLY A 35 -1.32 0.52 7.24
C GLY A 35 -0.40 1.25 6.27
N LEU A 36 -0.84 2.44 5.86
CA LEU A 36 -0.17 3.32 4.89
C LEU A 36 -0.25 4.77 5.41
N ARG A 37 0.80 5.54 5.20
CA ARG A 37 0.84 6.96 5.60
C ARG A 37 1.51 7.81 4.54
N TYR A 38 0.93 8.98 4.31
CA TYR A 38 1.50 10.09 3.54
C TYR A 38 1.72 11.28 4.48
N ASP A 39 2.84 11.99 4.33
CA ASP A 39 3.20 13.17 5.12
C ASP A 39 3.94 14.15 4.21
N VAL A 40 3.51 15.41 4.14
CA VAL A 40 4.14 16.46 3.34
C VAL A 40 4.27 17.73 4.17
N HIS A 41 5.36 18.45 3.91
CA HIS A 41 5.61 19.77 4.46
C HIS A 41 5.31 20.80 3.37
N VAL A 42 4.40 21.71 3.68
CA VAL A 42 3.98 22.81 2.81
C VAL A 42 4.47 24.11 3.44
N THR A 43 5.11 24.95 2.64
CA THR A 43 5.69 26.22 3.04
C THR A 43 4.86 27.38 2.52
N ALA A 44 5.18 28.61 2.94
CA ALA A 44 4.45 29.80 2.52
C ALA A 44 4.55 30.12 1.01
N ILE A 45 5.50 29.51 0.29
CA ILE A 45 5.65 29.69 -1.16
C ILE A 45 4.93 28.60 -1.98
N ASP A 46 4.46 27.54 -1.34
CA ASP A 46 3.75 26.46 -1.98
C ASP A 46 2.26 26.80 -2.13
N ASP A 47 1.63 26.32 -3.20
CA ASP A 47 0.18 26.42 -3.35
C ASP A 47 -0.52 25.38 -2.46
N LEU A 48 -0.95 25.82 -1.28
CA LEU A 48 -1.61 24.99 -0.27
C LEU A 48 -2.82 24.24 -0.83
N GLY A 49 -3.63 24.91 -1.68
CA GLY A 49 -4.84 24.33 -2.27
C GLY A 49 -4.50 23.21 -3.24
N LEU A 50 -3.51 23.44 -4.10
CA LEU A 50 -3.01 22.46 -5.07
C LEU A 50 -2.45 21.21 -4.38
N VAL A 51 -1.64 21.40 -3.33
CA VAL A 51 -1.07 20.28 -2.54
C VAL A 51 -2.16 19.52 -1.79
N HIS A 52 -3.16 20.22 -1.25
CA HIS A 52 -4.30 19.58 -0.57
C HIS A 52 -5.09 18.70 -1.53
N SER A 53 -5.48 19.22 -2.71
CA SER A 53 -6.22 18.45 -3.71
C SER A 53 -5.45 17.24 -4.22
N ALA A 54 -4.13 17.37 -4.41
CA ALA A 54 -3.27 16.25 -4.76
C ALA A 54 -3.24 15.15 -3.67
N LEU A 55 -3.20 15.54 -2.40
CA LEU A 55 -3.28 14.61 -1.27
C LEU A 55 -4.66 13.97 -1.11
N GLU A 56 -5.74 14.71 -1.31
CA GLU A 56 -7.11 14.16 -1.33
C GLU A 56 -7.26 13.13 -2.44
N TRP A 57 -6.67 13.38 -3.61
CA TRP A 57 -6.62 12.37 -4.65
C TRP A 57 -5.80 11.15 -4.24
N LEU A 58 -4.65 11.29 -3.56
CA LEU A 58 -3.94 10.11 -3.05
C LEU A 58 -4.75 9.36 -1.99
N ALA A 59 -5.45 10.09 -1.12
CA ALA A 59 -6.24 9.53 -0.03
C ALA A 59 -7.45 8.73 -0.55
N GLY A 60 -8.14 9.28 -1.54
CA GLY A 60 -9.38 8.73 -2.03
C GLY A 60 -10.50 8.68 -1.01
N PRO A 61 -11.59 7.96 -1.32
CA PRO A 61 -12.83 8.08 -0.58
C PRO A 61 -12.76 7.56 0.86
N GLU A 62 -11.66 6.93 1.24
CA GLU A 62 -11.48 6.31 2.56
C GLU A 62 -10.39 6.94 3.41
N GLY A 63 -9.73 7.99 2.91
CA GLY A 63 -8.67 8.67 3.62
C GLY A 63 -9.01 10.15 3.80
N ASP A 64 -8.65 10.67 4.97
CA ASP A 64 -8.83 12.08 5.30
C ASP A 64 -7.47 12.79 5.30
N VAL A 65 -7.44 14.01 4.75
CA VAL A 65 -6.28 14.89 4.82
C VAL A 65 -6.37 15.71 6.11
N VAL A 66 -5.43 15.49 7.02
CA VAL A 66 -5.30 16.26 8.26
C VAL A 66 -4.18 17.28 8.11
N SER A 67 -4.52 18.55 8.28
CA SER A 67 -3.57 19.68 8.22
C SER A 67 -3.26 20.20 9.62
N THR A 68 -1.99 20.47 9.90
CA THR A 68 -1.53 21.07 11.17
C THR A 68 -0.57 22.20 10.86
N ASN A 69 -0.81 23.38 11.47
CA ASN A 69 0.08 24.53 11.33
C ASN A 69 1.18 24.44 12.38
N ASP A 70 2.42 24.33 11.91
CA ASP A 70 3.63 24.29 12.72
C ASP A 70 4.44 25.59 12.49
N SER A 71 5.12 26.08 13.52
CA SER A 71 6.22 27.04 13.32
C SER A 71 7.46 26.26 12.86
N ALA A 72 8.01 26.62 11.71
CA ALA A 72 9.25 26.05 11.20
C ALA A 72 10.41 26.36 12.16
N HIS A 73 11.43 25.49 12.19
CA HIS A 73 12.63 25.66 13.03
C HIS A 73 13.36 27.02 12.85
N HIS A 74 13.11 27.74 11.75
CA HIS A 74 13.68 29.06 11.46
C HIS A 74 12.62 30.18 11.38
N GLY A 75 11.47 30.02 12.04
CA GLY A 75 10.45 31.07 12.19
C GLY A 75 9.46 31.24 11.03
N GLY A 76 9.64 30.50 9.93
CA GLY A 76 8.65 30.45 8.84
C GLY A 76 7.36 29.72 9.25
N ARG A 77 6.22 30.09 8.66
CA ARG A 77 4.98 29.29 8.78
C ARG A 77 5.11 28.04 7.92
N GLN A 78 4.91 26.87 8.50
CA GLN A 78 4.86 25.60 7.77
C GLN A 78 3.57 24.87 8.11
N THR A 79 2.91 24.34 7.09
CA THR A 79 1.76 23.46 7.29
C THR A 79 2.20 22.04 7.00
N ARG A 80 1.94 21.13 7.94
CA ARG A 80 2.11 19.70 7.71
C ARG A 80 0.77 19.11 7.34
N MET A 81 0.71 18.44 6.21
CA MET A 81 -0.46 17.67 5.80
C MET A 81 -0.17 16.17 5.89
N ARG A 82 -1.15 15.39 6.32
CA ARG A 82 -1.00 13.96 6.55
C ARG A 82 -2.26 13.20 6.19
N VAL A 83 -2.06 12.02 5.61
CA VAL A 83 -3.11 11.00 5.42
C VAL A 83 -2.65 9.72 6.10
N VAL A 84 -3.52 9.08 6.87
CA VAL A 84 -3.21 7.84 7.60
C VAL A 84 -4.29 6.80 7.37
N PHE A 85 -3.88 5.61 6.95
CA PHE A 85 -4.71 4.41 6.85
C PHE A 85 -4.24 3.38 7.87
N ASP A 86 -4.94 3.26 8.99
CA ASP A 86 -4.62 2.28 10.05
C ASP A 86 -5.32 0.92 9.86
N ARG A 87 -6.19 0.82 8.85
CA ARG A 87 -6.89 -0.41 8.50
C ARG A 87 -6.29 -1.04 7.22
N PRO A 88 -6.04 -2.36 7.20
CA PRO A 88 -5.45 -3.06 6.06
C PRO A 88 -6.19 -2.91 4.73
N GLY A 89 -7.53 -2.96 4.76
CA GLY A 89 -8.36 -2.88 3.56
C GLY A 89 -8.20 -1.55 2.82
N PRO A 90 -8.49 -0.41 3.49
CA PRO A 90 -8.25 0.92 2.94
C PRO A 90 -6.79 1.14 2.53
N ALA A 91 -5.83 0.76 3.39
CA ALA A 91 -4.40 0.92 3.10
C ALA A 91 -3.99 0.19 1.82
N ARG A 92 -4.49 -1.04 1.59
CA ARG A 92 -4.22 -1.80 0.37
C ARG A 92 -4.79 -1.13 -0.88
N ARG A 93 -6.01 -0.58 -0.80
CA ARG A 93 -6.62 0.14 -1.93
C ARG A 93 -5.90 1.45 -2.23
N ALA A 94 -5.55 2.21 -1.19
CA ALA A 94 -4.76 3.42 -1.33
C ALA A 94 -3.37 3.14 -1.92
N LEU A 95 -2.72 2.04 -1.54
CA LEU A 95 -1.44 1.63 -2.15
C LEU A 95 -1.61 1.34 -3.65
N ALA A 96 -2.64 0.57 -4.04
CA ALA A 96 -2.93 0.28 -5.45
C ALA A 96 -3.26 1.54 -6.27
N ARG A 97 -3.74 2.61 -5.63
CA ARG A 97 -4.03 3.88 -6.30
C ARG A 97 -2.79 4.60 -6.82
N LEU A 98 -1.59 4.24 -6.35
CA LEU A 98 -0.34 4.79 -6.86
C LEU A 98 -0.07 4.45 -8.34
N GLY A 99 -0.80 3.48 -8.89
CA GLY A 99 -0.68 3.07 -10.29
C GLY A 99 0.41 2.02 -10.50
N PRO A 100 0.29 1.21 -11.58
CA PRO A 100 1.18 0.07 -11.81
C PRO A 100 2.63 0.50 -12.00
N THR A 101 2.88 1.54 -12.80
CA THR A 101 4.23 2.03 -13.12
C THR A 101 5.03 2.40 -11.86
N LEU A 102 4.44 3.19 -10.95
CA LEU A 102 5.15 3.55 -9.72
C LEU A 102 5.40 2.33 -8.83
N LEU A 103 4.41 1.43 -8.72
CA LEU A 103 4.51 0.24 -7.88
C LEU A 103 5.58 -0.73 -8.39
N GLU A 104 5.70 -0.90 -9.71
CA GLU A 104 6.78 -1.66 -10.34
C GLU A 104 8.15 -1.02 -10.06
N ASP A 105 8.28 0.28 -10.25
CA ASP A 105 9.51 1.02 -9.94
C ASP A 105 9.88 0.88 -8.46
N LEU A 106 8.90 0.95 -7.56
CA LEU A 106 9.10 0.74 -6.13
C LEU A 106 9.53 -0.70 -5.84
N GLY A 107 8.94 -1.70 -6.51
CA GLY A 107 9.26 -3.12 -6.35
C GLY A 107 10.73 -3.45 -6.63
N ARG A 108 11.36 -2.76 -7.59
CA ARG A 108 12.78 -2.99 -7.94
C ARG A 108 13.77 -2.66 -6.81
N ASP A 109 13.37 -1.82 -5.86
CA ASP A 109 14.24 -1.34 -4.77
C ASP A 109 13.54 -1.41 -3.41
N ALA A 110 12.44 -2.19 -3.30
CA ALA A 110 11.62 -2.24 -2.11
C ALA A 110 12.38 -2.80 -0.90
N HIS A 111 13.26 -3.79 -1.12
CA HIS A 111 14.00 -4.47 -0.04
C HIS A 111 14.94 -3.50 0.69
N ASN A 112 15.65 -2.65 -0.04
CA ASN A 112 16.54 -1.63 0.53
C ASN A 112 15.79 -0.50 1.27
N ARG A 113 14.46 -0.47 1.16
CA ARG A 113 13.57 0.53 1.75
C ARG A 113 12.87 0.04 3.00
N ILE A 114 13.06 -1.23 3.38
CA ILE A 114 12.51 -1.82 4.60
C ILE A 114 13.31 -1.34 5.81
N ASP A 115 12.64 -0.74 6.79
CA ASP A 115 13.23 -0.40 8.08
C ASP A 115 13.11 -1.54 9.12
N GLY A 116 13.76 -1.38 10.27
CA GLY A 116 13.69 -2.35 11.38
C GLY A 116 12.29 -2.56 11.96
N GLU A 117 11.32 -1.69 11.65
CA GLU A 117 9.92 -1.82 12.04
C GLU A 117 9.04 -2.43 10.93
N LYS A 118 9.67 -3.01 9.90
CA LYS A 118 9.02 -3.65 8.74
C LYS A 118 8.17 -2.66 7.95
N ARG A 119 8.62 -1.40 7.84
CA ARG A 119 8.00 -0.38 7.00
C ARG A 119 8.82 -0.16 5.75
N VAL A 120 8.15 -0.13 4.60
CA VAL A 120 8.76 0.28 3.33
C VAL A 120 8.60 1.79 3.18
N HIS A 121 9.72 2.51 3.04
CA HIS A 121 9.73 3.97 2.86
C HIS A 121 9.96 4.36 1.41
N PHE A 122 9.17 5.31 0.93
CA PHE A 122 9.33 5.88 -0.40
C PHE A 122 8.88 7.33 -0.40
N ARG A 123 9.17 8.02 -1.50
CA ARG A 123 8.84 9.43 -1.68
C ARG A 123 8.15 9.58 -3.02
N LEU A 124 7.10 10.37 -3.04
CA LEU A 124 6.46 10.80 -4.28
C LEU A 124 6.98 12.19 -4.63
N ASP A 125 7.25 12.41 -5.91
CA ASP A 125 7.57 13.73 -6.43
C ASP A 125 6.34 14.63 -6.31
N LEU A 126 6.42 15.67 -5.47
CA LEU A 126 5.27 16.53 -5.21
C LEU A 126 4.89 17.35 -6.44
N ALA A 127 5.88 17.84 -7.19
CA ALA A 127 5.64 18.67 -8.37
C ALA A 127 4.94 17.87 -9.47
N LYS A 128 5.35 16.61 -9.69
CA LYS A 128 4.64 15.71 -10.61
C LYS A 128 3.24 15.39 -10.11
N LEU A 129 3.10 15.12 -8.81
CA LEU A 129 1.81 14.74 -8.22
C LEU A 129 0.75 15.83 -8.40
N VAL A 130 1.11 17.09 -8.15
CA VAL A 130 0.19 18.23 -8.33
C VAL A 130 -0.14 18.53 -9.80
N CYS A 131 0.69 18.03 -10.72
CA CYS A 131 0.45 18.07 -12.16
C CYS A 131 -0.21 16.79 -12.70
N GLY A 132 -0.79 15.97 -11.81
CA GLY A 132 -1.55 14.79 -12.22
C GLY A 132 -0.68 13.56 -12.52
N GLN A 133 0.59 13.52 -12.10
CA GLN A 133 1.51 12.42 -12.39
C GLN A 133 2.07 11.79 -11.10
N VAL A 134 1.90 10.48 -10.94
CA VAL A 134 2.39 9.74 -9.78
C VAL A 134 3.76 9.12 -10.12
N ALA A 135 4.82 9.63 -9.49
CA ALA A 135 6.19 9.15 -9.72
C ALA A 135 7.03 9.16 -8.43
N LEU A 136 8.06 8.32 -8.37
CA LEU A 136 9.02 8.34 -7.27
C LEU A 136 9.84 9.64 -7.29
N GLY A 137 10.01 10.25 -6.11
CA GLY A 137 10.81 11.45 -5.89
C GLY A 137 12.11 11.14 -5.15
N ALA A 138 13.18 11.88 -5.45
CA ALA A 138 14.49 11.71 -4.80
C ALA A 138 14.86 12.89 -3.89
N LYS A 139 14.81 14.11 -4.44
CA LYS A 139 15.21 15.38 -3.80
C LYS A 139 14.15 16.46 -4.05
N GLY A 140 14.13 17.51 -3.23
CA GLY A 140 13.18 18.62 -3.34
C GLY A 140 11.85 18.35 -2.60
N PRO A 141 10.78 19.08 -2.95
CA PRO A 141 9.45 18.88 -2.39
C PRO A 141 8.93 17.48 -2.70
N VAL A 142 8.58 16.73 -1.65
CA VAL A 142 8.15 15.33 -1.77
C VAL A 142 7.03 15.03 -0.79
N VAL A 143 6.14 14.13 -1.18
CA VAL A 143 5.26 13.45 -0.22
C VAL A 143 6.02 12.25 0.33
N LYS A 144 6.31 12.27 1.64
CA LYS A 144 6.94 11.14 2.34
C LYS A 144 5.88 10.08 2.56
N ALA A 145 6.12 8.89 2.02
CA ALA A 145 5.18 7.80 2.07
C ALA A 145 5.80 6.57 2.74
N ARG A 146 4.98 5.83 3.48
CA ARG A 146 5.40 4.54 4.04
C ARG A 146 4.22 3.62 4.26
N PHE A 147 4.40 2.33 4.03
CA PHE A 147 3.47 1.30 4.47
C PHE A 147 4.14 0.30 5.39
N LYS A 148 3.38 -0.21 6.37
CA LYS A 148 3.85 -1.22 7.33
C LYS A 148 3.42 -2.61 6.85
N LEU A 149 4.38 -3.51 6.69
CA LEU A 149 4.16 -4.90 6.30
C LEU A 149 3.59 -5.71 7.46
N ARG A 150 2.65 -6.60 7.15
CA ARG A 150 2.12 -7.59 8.11
C ARG A 150 2.92 -8.88 8.01
N VAL A 151 4.10 -8.92 8.63
CA VAL A 151 4.99 -10.09 8.60
C VAL A 151 4.68 -11.01 9.78
N GLN A 152 4.27 -12.25 9.51
CA GLN A 152 4.04 -13.28 10.54
C GLN A 152 5.35 -13.91 11.02
N PRO A 153 5.35 -14.62 12.16
CA PRO A 153 6.50 -15.41 12.59
C PRO A 153 6.95 -16.40 11.50
N GLY A 154 8.23 -16.38 11.15
CA GLY A 154 8.82 -17.24 10.11
C GLY A 154 8.67 -16.74 8.67
N GLU A 155 8.06 -15.57 8.44
CA GLU A 155 8.07 -14.91 7.13
C GLU A 155 9.23 -13.92 6.99
N GLU A 156 9.84 -13.90 5.81
CA GLU A 156 10.81 -12.88 5.43
C GLU A 156 10.09 -11.59 4.99
N PRO A 157 10.43 -10.41 5.56
CA PRO A 157 9.83 -9.13 5.18
C PRO A 157 9.88 -8.83 3.69
N GLU A 158 10.97 -9.18 3.02
CA GLU A 158 11.21 -9.01 1.58
C GLU A 158 10.16 -9.77 0.77
N ALA A 159 9.93 -11.05 1.11
CA ALA A 159 8.93 -11.87 0.45
C ALA A 159 7.48 -11.39 0.73
N VAL A 160 7.24 -10.76 1.88
CA VAL A 160 5.94 -10.12 2.18
C VAL A 160 5.77 -8.84 1.35
N ALA A 161 6.84 -8.04 1.20
CA ALA A 161 6.84 -6.83 0.38
C ALA A 161 6.58 -7.15 -1.10
N ASP A 162 7.27 -8.15 -1.65
CA ASP A 162 7.11 -8.56 -3.06
C ASP A 162 5.67 -8.98 -3.35
N ARG A 163 5.08 -9.83 -2.48
CA ARG A 163 3.68 -10.26 -2.61
C ARG A 163 2.70 -9.09 -2.51
N LEU A 164 2.94 -8.15 -1.60
CA LEU A 164 2.08 -6.98 -1.43
C LEU A 164 2.14 -6.06 -2.65
N ILE A 165 3.35 -5.76 -3.15
CA ILE A 165 3.54 -4.89 -4.31
C ILE A 165 2.95 -5.55 -5.56
N PHE A 166 3.16 -6.85 -5.75
CA PHE A 166 2.56 -7.59 -6.85
C PHE A 166 1.01 -7.54 -6.83
N ASP A 167 0.37 -7.80 -5.68
CA ASP A 167 -1.10 -7.65 -5.54
C ASP A 167 -1.54 -6.19 -5.76
N ALA A 168 -0.72 -5.20 -5.40
CA ALA A 168 -1.03 -3.80 -5.63
C ALA A 168 -0.96 -3.42 -7.12
N VAL A 169 0.04 -3.92 -7.87
CA VAL A 169 0.15 -3.73 -9.33
C VAL A 169 -1.06 -4.33 -10.03
N ASP A 170 -1.35 -5.60 -9.75
CA ASP A 170 -2.50 -6.32 -10.34
C ASP A 170 -3.83 -5.61 -10.05
N ARG A 171 -4.01 -5.06 -8.84
CA ARG A 171 -5.17 -4.22 -8.53
C ARG A 171 -5.19 -2.93 -9.31
N ALA A 172 -4.05 -2.26 -9.44
CA ALA A 172 -3.93 -0.99 -10.13
C ALA A 172 -4.32 -1.14 -11.61
N GLU A 173 -3.84 -2.21 -12.27
CA GLU A 173 -4.17 -2.53 -13.66
C GLU A 173 -5.66 -2.81 -13.88
N ARG A 174 -6.30 -3.49 -12.94
CA ARG A 174 -7.74 -3.82 -13.02
C ARG A 174 -8.66 -2.67 -12.65
N SER A 175 -8.12 -1.60 -12.06
CA SER A 175 -8.92 -0.51 -11.51
C SER A 175 -8.96 0.68 -12.47
N GLN A 176 -10.16 1.17 -12.78
CA GLN A 176 -10.37 2.43 -13.49
C GLN A 176 -10.40 3.59 -12.48
N TRP A 177 -9.24 3.89 -11.88
CA TRP A 177 -9.14 5.05 -11.00
C TRP A 177 -9.34 6.33 -11.80
N PRO A 178 -10.00 7.36 -11.23
CA PRO A 178 -10.02 8.66 -11.90
C PRO A 178 -8.58 9.15 -12.06
N PRO A 179 -8.25 9.82 -13.18
CA PRO A 179 -6.91 10.33 -13.40
C PRO A 179 -6.48 11.21 -12.22
N PRO A 180 -5.17 11.30 -11.92
CA PRO A 180 -4.70 12.20 -10.90
C PRO A 180 -5.03 13.65 -11.28
N PHE A 181 -5.30 14.45 -10.25
CA PHE A 181 -5.79 15.83 -10.34
C PHE A 181 -5.17 16.63 -11.49
N ASP A 182 -6.02 17.31 -12.28
CA ASP A 182 -5.59 18.23 -13.34
C ASP A 182 -5.59 19.67 -12.82
N SER A 183 -4.39 20.28 -12.77
CA SER A 183 -4.18 21.65 -12.32
C SER A 183 -4.96 22.69 -13.12
N ALA A 184 -5.34 22.41 -14.38
CA ALA A 184 -6.16 23.30 -15.20
C ALA A 184 -7.56 23.55 -14.60
N THR A 185 -8.08 22.61 -13.79
CA THR A 185 -9.39 22.75 -13.14
C THR A 185 -9.35 23.69 -11.93
N HIS A 186 -8.17 23.90 -11.34
CA HIS A 186 -7.99 24.73 -10.14
C HIS A 186 -7.94 26.23 -10.46
N GLU A 187 -7.37 26.61 -11.61
CA GLU A 187 -7.29 28.01 -12.04
C GLU A 187 -8.68 28.61 -12.32
N GLY A 188 -9.63 27.81 -12.84
CA GLY A 188 -11.00 28.26 -13.08
C GLY A 188 -11.78 28.67 -11.83
N ASN A 189 -11.37 28.18 -10.65
CA ASN A 189 -12.06 28.47 -9.39
C ASN A 189 -11.46 29.68 -8.64
N ARG A 190 -10.29 30.18 -9.04
CA ARG A 190 -9.72 31.44 -8.51
C ARG A 190 -10.36 32.69 -9.12
N ALA A 191 -10.94 32.58 -10.31
CA ALA A 191 -11.51 33.71 -11.04
C ALA A 191 -12.90 34.18 -10.55
N ILE A 192 -13.48 33.54 -9.53
CA ILE A 192 -14.84 33.86 -9.00
C ILE A 192 -14.76 34.41 -7.57
N SER A 193 -13.57 34.77 -7.08
CA SER A 193 -13.36 35.21 -5.68
C SER A 193 -12.57 36.51 -5.56
N ASP A 194 -12.72 37.41 -6.52
CA ASP A 194 -12.31 38.83 -6.42
C ASP A 194 -13.54 39.76 -6.55
#